data_AF-A0A7Y4ZG22-F1
#
_entry.id   AF-A0A7Y4ZG22-F1
#
_cell.length_a   1.000
_cell.length_b   1.000
_cell.length_c   1.000
_cell.angle_alpha   90.00
_cell.angle_beta   90.00
_cell.angle_gamma   90.00
#
_symmetry.space_group_name_H-M   'P 1'
#
loop_
_entity.id
_entity.type
_entity.pdbx_description
1 polymer ?
#
loop_
_entity_poly.entity_id
_entity_poly.type
_entity_poly.pdbx_seq_one_letter_code
_entity_poly.pdbx_strand_id
1 'polypeptide(L)'
;MAPLVVVLVVALGCMGLSLRRLLFVFDAPFSDAEALLKTLRAAKKRGVTLLDAKLPDGSFEGMVQEAIAAPADIRVARLGEALMELEFSLAHWARVPRVCASITSSVGFLGAAVFLRRGLLEEVDGDAPDFNGLVLSAIGVAAVGIAGAITCALLHRAAMREAKQRMRGADDLVEWLETYGIDVGAGEPAQLDYTGAPEATGDSAEPVAAVANAGVD
;
A
#
# COMPACT_ATOMS: atom_id res chain seq x y z
N MET A 1 -36.84 13.60 1.72
CA MET A 1 -35.52 14.28 1.70
C MET A 1 -34.41 13.55 2.45
N ALA A 2 -34.62 13.09 3.69
CA ALA A 2 -33.60 12.40 4.50
C ALA A 2 -32.79 11.27 3.79
N PRO A 3 -33.39 10.32 3.03
CA PRO A 3 -32.61 9.25 2.39
C PRO A 3 -31.63 9.76 1.32
N LEU A 4 -32.00 10.81 0.57
CA LEU A 4 -31.13 11.40 -0.45
C LEU A 4 -29.90 12.05 0.19
N VAL A 5 -30.11 12.77 1.30
CA VAL A 5 -29.01 13.40 2.06
C VAL A 5 -28.04 12.34 2.60
N VAL A 6 -28.55 11.24 3.14
CA VAL A 6 -27.71 10.14 3.64
C VAL A 6 -26.88 9.52 2.51
N VAL A 7 -27.50 9.19 1.37
CA VAL A 7 -26.78 8.63 0.22
C VAL A 7 -25.71 9.60 -0.29
N LEU A 8 -26.03 10.89 -0.35
CA LEU A 8 -25.09 11.93 -0.79
C LEU A 8 -23.90 12.08 0.17
N VAL A 9 -24.14 12.11 1.48
CA VAL A 9 -23.07 12.17 2.50
C VAL A 9 -22.17 10.94 2.43
N VAL A 10 -22.75 9.75 2.28
CA VAL A 10 -21.97 8.50 2.15
C VAL A 10 -21.16 8.52 0.86
N ALA A 11 -21.76 8.90 -0.27
CA ALA A 11 -21.06 8.98 -1.56
C ALA A 11 -19.89 9.97 -1.50
N LEU A 12 -20.10 11.17 -0.98
CA LEU A 12 -19.05 12.18 -0.81
C LEU A 12 -17.96 11.71 0.17
N GLY A 13 -18.34 11.06 1.27
CA GLY A 13 -17.39 10.48 2.23
C GLY A 13 -16.52 9.39 1.60
N CYS A 14 -17.12 8.48 0.84
CA CYS A 14 -16.41 7.43 0.11
C CYS A 14 -15.49 8.00 -0.98
N MET A 15 -15.94 9.01 -1.73
CA MET A 15 -15.10 9.72 -2.70
C MET A 15 -13.92 10.41 -2.01
N GLY A 16 -14.17 11.15 -0.92
CA GLY A 16 -13.16 11.87 -0.18
C GLY A 16 -12.10 10.95 0.45
N LEU A 17 -12.52 9.82 1.03
CA LEU A 17 -11.62 8.80 1.54
C LEU A 17 -10.80 8.16 0.40
N SER A 18 -11.44 7.83 -0.72
CA SER A 18 -10.76 7.27 -1.89
C SER A 18 -9.73 8.25 -2.46
N LEU A 19 -10.08 9.55 -2.54
CA LEU A 19 -9.19 10.60 -3.02
C LEU A 19 -8.04 10.83 -2.04
N ARG A 20 -8.29 10.91 -0.73
CA ARG A 20 -7.24 11.03 0.29
C ARG A 20 -6.26 9.86 0.20
N ARG A 21 -6.74 8.64 -0.01
CA ARG A 21 -5.87 7.47 -0.18
C ARG A 21 -5.10 7.49 -1.48
N LEU A 22 -5.71 7.95 -2.57
CA LEU A 22 -5.01 8.17 -3.83
C LEU A 22 -3.89 9.22 -3.65
N LEU A 23 -4.18 10.31 -2.93
CA LEU A 23 -3.16 11.30 -2.58
C LEU A 23 -2.06 10.67 -1.73
N PHE A 24 -2.34 9.76 -0.80
CA PHE A 24 -1.27 9.02 -0.11
C PHE A 24 -0.45 8.13 -1.05
N VAL A 25 -1.04 7.54 -2.09
CA VAL A 25 -0.26 6.77 -3.09
C VAL A 25 0.63 7.71 -3.90
N PHE A 26 0.17 8.93 -4.21
CA PHE A 26 0.97 9.91 -4.95
C PHE A 26 2.03 10.60 -4.09
N ASP A 27 1.63 11.00 -2.89
CA ASP A 27 2.38 11.85 -1.95
C ASP A 27 3.12 11.02 -0.91
N ALA A 28 3.02 9.68 -0.92
CA ALA A 28 3.90 8.84 -0.12
C ALA A 28 5.34 9.26 -0.44
N PRO A 29 6.04 9.94 0.49
CA PRO A 29 7.37 10.50 0.26
C PRO A 29 8.45 9.41 0.23
N PHE A 30 8.04 8.17 -0.05
CA PHE A 30 8.74 6.93 0.24
C PHE A 30 9.11 6.13 -1.02
N SER A 31 8.97 6.69 -2.23
CA SER A 31 9.20 5.85 -3.41
C SER A 31 9.34 6.62 -4.73
N ASP A 32 10.24 7.60 -4.83
CA ASP A 32 10.73 7.93 -6.18
C ASP A 32 11.97 7.09 -6.45
N ALA A 33 11.77 5.78 -6.57
CA ALA A 33 12.82 4.82 -6.93
C ALA A 33 13.49 5.23 -8.25
N GLU A 34 12.74 5.88 -9.15
CA GLU A 34 13.29 6.41 -10.40
C GLU A 34 14.20 7.63 -10.14
N ALA A 35 13.83 8.55 -9.25
CA ALA A 35 14.71 9.64 -8.83
C ALA A 35 15.94 9.13 -8.07
N LEU A 36 15.78 8.14 -7.18
CA LEU A 36 16.90 7.50 -6.50
C LEU A 36 17.84 6.83 -7.52
N LEU A 37 17.30 6.10 -8.48
CA LEU A 37 18.08 5.50 -9.56
C LEU A 37 18.77 6.56 -10.43
N LYS A 38 18.11 7.68 -10.74
CA LYS A 38 18.72 8.81 -11.46
C LYS A 38 19.88 9.42 -10.68
N THR A 39 19.71 9.64 -9.38
CA THR A 39 20.78 10.18 -8.52
C THR A 39 21.95 9.20 -8.39
N LEU A 40 21.69 7.90 -8.22
CA LEU A 40 22.70 6.85 -8.18
C LEU A 40 23.48 6.74 -9.50
N ARG A 41 22.78 6.72 -10.64
CA ARG A 41 23.40 6.73 -11.98
C ARG A 41 24.26 7.97 -12.20
N ALA A 42 23.79 9.14 -11.76
CA ALA A 42 24.56 10.38 -11.85
C ALA A 42 25.82 10.34 -10.95
N ALA A 43 25.73 9.72 -9.78
CA ALA A 43 26.82 9.64 -8.82
C ALA A 43 27.96 8.69 -9.24
N LYS A 44 27.72 7.78 -10.20
CA LYS A 44 28.63 6.84 -10.90
C LYS A 44 29.58 5.94 -10.08
N LYS A 45 30.07 6.36 -8.91
CA LYS A 45 31.00 5.65 -8.00
C LYS A 45 30.90 6.02 -6.51
N ARG A 46 30.05 6.98 -6.12
CA ARG A 46 29.85 7.40 -4.70
C ARG A 46 28.49 6.99 -4.12
N GLY A 47 27.82 6.03 -4.74
CA GLY A 47 26.40 5.71 -4.53
C GLY A 47 25.98 5.49 -3.08
N VAL A 48 26.86 4.97 -2.23
CA VAL A 48 26.55 4.68 -0.82
C VAL A 48 26.58 5.94 0.06
N THR A 49 27.44 6.91 -0.24
CA THR A 49 27.60 8.13 0.58
C THR A 49 26.51 9.18 0.39
N LEU A 50 25.70 9.09 -0.68
CA LEU A 50 24.59 10.01 -0.91
C LEU A 50 23.32 9.63 -0.13
N LEU A 51 23.23 8.40 0.39
CA LEU A 51 22.11 7.96 1.22
C LEU A 51 22.28 8.35 2.70
N ASP A 52 23.35 9.05 3.09
CA ASP A 52 23.64 9.41 4.50
C ASP A 52 22.69 10.48 5.09
N ALA A 53 21.69 10.92 4.32
CA ALA A 53 20.60 11.72 4.86
C ALA A 53 19.72 10.83 5.75
N LYS A 54 19.40 11.29 6.98
CA LYS A 54 18.43 10.62 7.86
C LYS A 54 17.09 10.48 7.15
N LEU A 55 16.87 9.33 6.54
CA LEU A 55 15.59 8.93 6.00
C LEU A 55 14.66 8.57 7.17
N PRO A 56 13.33 8.73 7.00
CA PRO A 56 12.39 8.28 8.01
C PRO A 56 12.56 6.78 8.27
N ASP A 57 12.58 6.38 9.54
CA ASP A 57 12.63 4.97 9.92
C ASP A 57 11.44 4.22 9.30
N GLY A 58 11.70 3.05 8.71
CA GLY A 58 10.69 2.23 8.02
C GLY A 58 10.29 2.74 6.63
N SER A 59 10.97 3.74 6.07
CA SER A 59 10.85 4.09 4.65
C SER A 59 11.46 3.01 3.75
N PHE A 60 10.93 2.84 2.54
CA PHE A 60 11.51 1.95 1.54
C PHE A 60 12.97 2.32 1.23
N GLU A 61 13.28 3.61 1.08
CA GLU A 61 14.65 4.08 0.86
C GLU A 61 15.57 3.71 2.02
N GLY A 62 15.09 3.81 3.26
CA GLY A 62 15.82 3.38 4.45
C GLY A 62 16.09 1.87 4.44
N MET A 63 15.11 1.06 4.05
CA MET A 63 15.30 -0.40 3.90
C MET A 63 16.29 -0.74 2.79
N VAL A 64 16.26 -0.03 1.65
CA VAL A 64 17.24 -0.20 0.57
C VAL A 64 18.63 0.21 1.05
N GLN A 65 18.75 1.29 1.83
CA GLN A 65 20.03 1.71 2.42
C GLN A 65 20.58 0.66 3.38
N GLU A 66 19.74 0.14 4.28
CA GLU A 66 20.12 -0.93 5.21
C GLU A 66 20.57 -2.18 4.44
N ALA A 67 19.86 -2.54 3.37
CA ALA A 67 20.20 -3.67 2.53
C ALA A 67 21.57 -3.47 1.83
N ILE A 68 21.84 -2.27 1.29
CA ILE A 68 23.13 -1.96 0.65
C ILE A 68 24.28 -2.01 1.66
N ALA A 69 24.06 -1.53 2.89
CA ALA A 69 25.04 -1.57 3.96
C ALA A 69 25.27 -2.99 4.51
N ALA A 70 24.36 -3.92 4.24
CA ALA A 70 24.46 -5.29 4.71
C ALA A 70 25.59 -6.09 4.00
N PRO A 71 26.12 -7.13 4.68
CA PRO A 71 27.03 -8.11 4.09
C PRO A 71 26.49 -8.71 2.78
N ALA A 72 27.41 -9.05 1.86
CA ALA A 72 27.05 -9.48 0.51
C ALA A 72 26.19 -10.76 0.46
N ASP A 73 26.34 -11.63 1.45
CA ASP A 73 25.59 -12.88 1.60
C ASP A 73 24.10 -12.67 1.95
N ILE A 74 23.76 -11.57 2.64
CA ILE A 74 22.37 -11.27 3.03
C ILE A 74 21.75 -10.07 2.29
N ARG A 75 22.56 -9.32 1.53
CA ARG A 75 22.13 -8.11 0.81
C ARG A 75 20.94 -8.34 -0.11
N VAL A 76 20.98 -9.41 -0.93
CA VAL A 76 19.90 -9.73 -1.87
C VAL A 76 18.61 -10.06 -1.13
N ALA A 77 18.69 -10.79 -0.01
CA ALA A 77 17.53 -11.10 0.82
C ALA A 77 16.89 -9.84 1.42
N ARG A 78 17.71 -8.90 1.92
CA ARG A 78 17.23 -7.62 2.47
C ARG A 78 16.63 -6.70 1.39
N LEU A 79 17.19 -6.67 0.19
CA LEU A 79 16.58 -5.96 -0.94
C LEU A 79 15.22 -6.56 -1.31
N GLY A 80 15.12 -7.88 -1.32
CA GLY A 80 13.84 -8.59 -1.53
C GLY A 80 12.80 -8.26 -0.46
N GLU A 81 13.20 -8.15 0.80
CA GLU A 81 12.34 -7.73 1.91
C GLU A 81 11.83 -6.29 1.72
N ALA A 82 12.71 -5.36 1.34
CA ALA A 82 12.33 -3.98 1.02
C ALA A 82 11.32 -3.90 -0.14
N LEU A 83 11.51 -4.69 -1.20
CA LEU A 83 10.57 -4.77 -2.32
C LEU A 83 9.21 -5.35 -1.90
N MET A 84 9.21 -6.42 -1.09
CA MET A 84 7.97 -7.02 -0.59
C MET A 84 7.19 -6.04 0.30
N GLU A 85 7.86 -5.26 1.14
CA GLU A 85 7.21 -4.25 1.97
C GLU A 85 6.61 -3.10 1.12
N LEU A 86 7.33 -2.66 0.07
CA LEU A 86 6.82 -1.68 -0.87
C LEU A 86 5.57 -2.20 -1.61
N GLU A 87 5.62 -3.44 -2.11
CA GLU A 87 4.48 -4.07 -2.79
C GLU A 87 3.29 -4.19 -1.84
N PHE A 88 3.52 -4.66 -0.62
CA PHE A 88 2.49 -4.78 0.41
C PHE A 88 1.84 -3.43 0.71
N SER A 89 2.65 -2.39 0.91
CA SER A 89 2.19 -1.02 1.16
C SER A 89 1.34 -0.49 0.00
N LEU A 90 1.82 -0.61 -1.25
CA LEU A 90 1.07 -0.17 -2.44
C LEU A 90 -0.25 -0.94 -2.60
N ALA A 91 -0.22 -2.26 -2.39
CA ALA A 91 -1.41 -3.11 -2.49
C ALA A 91 -2.43 -2.81 -1.37
N HIS A 92 -1.96 -2.53 -0.15
CA HIS A 92 -2.81 -2.16 0.98
C HIS A 92 -3.61 -0.90 0.66
N TRP A 93 -2.94 0.14 0.15
CA TRP A 93 -3.60 1.40 -0.19
C TRP A 93 -4.50 1.30 -1.42
N ALA A 94 -4.13 0.49 -2.42
CA ALA A 94 -4.92 0.32 -3.63
C ALA A 94 -6.26 -0.39 -3.41
N ARG A 95 -6.45 -1.16 -2.32
CA ARG A 95 -7.70 -1.88 -2.04
C ARG A 95 -8.85 -0.97 -1.58
N VAL A 96 -8.58 0.17 -0.95
CA VAL A 96 -9.62 1.00 -0.30
C VAL A 96 -10.66 1.53 -1.30
N PRO A 97 -10.29 2.11 -2.46
CA PRO A 97 -11.29 2.64 -3.39
C PRO A 97 -12.24 1.57 -3.95
N ARG A 98 -11.80 0.31 -4.04
CA ARG A 98 -12.66 -0.82 -4.44
C ARG A 98 -13.77 -1.06 -3.40
N VAL A 99 -13.42 -1.02 -2.11
CA VAL A 99 -14.40 -1.19 -1.03
C VAL A 99 -15.38 -0.01 -1.01
N CYS A 100 -14.88 1.22 -1.17
CA CYS A 100 -15.71 2.42 -1.28
C CYS A 100 -16.69 2.36 -2.46
N ALA A 101 -16.26 1.82 -3.61
CA ALA A 101 -17.15 1.64 -4.76
C ALA A 101 -18.33 0.70 -4.46
N SER A 102 -18.06 -0.42 -3.77
CA SER A 102 -19.09 -1.37 -3.36
C SER A 102 -20.08 -0.73 -2.38
N ILE A 103 -19.58 -0.08 -1.33
CA ILE A 103 -20.41 0.57 -0.30
C ILE A 103 -21.30 1.64 -0.94
N THR A 104 -20.74 2.49 -1.80
CA THR A 104 -21.49 3.59 -2.42
C THR A 104 -22.62 3.09 -3.31
N SER A 105 -22.37 2.02 -4.07
CA SER A 105 -23.39 1.35 -4.90
C SER A 105 -24.52 0.76 -4.03
N SER A 106 -24.17 -0.03 -3.01
CA SER A 106 -25.16 -0.67 -2.13
C SER A 106 -26.01 0.35 -1.37
N VAL A 107 -25.40 1.43 -0.86
CA VAL A 107 -26.11 2.50 -0.16
C VAL A 107 -27.02 3.27 -1.11
N GLY A 108 -26.61 3.50 -2.36
CA GLY A 108 -27.47 4.10 -3.38
C GLY A 108 -28.73 3.28 -3.67
N PHE A 109 -28.57 1.97 -3.90
CA PHE A 109 -29.70 1.08 -4.14
C PHE A 109 -30.60 0.93 -2.91
N LEU A 110 -30.02 0.80 -1.71
CA LEU A 110 -30.80 0.74 -0.47
C LEU A 110 -31.58 2.05 -0.24
N GLY A 111 -30.94 3.19 -0.50
CA GLY A 111 -31.59 4.51 -0.41
C GLY A 111 -32.75 4.66 -1.37
N ALA A 112 -32.61 4.21 -2.62
CA ALA A 112 -33.69 4.18 -3.60
C ALA A 112 -34.85 3.28 -3.16
N ALA A 113 -34.55 2.08 -2.65
CA ALA A 113 -35.58 1.16 -2.13
C ALA A 113 -36.34 1.75 -0.93
N VAL A 114 -35.63 2.41 0.01
CA VAL A 114 -36.25 3.11 1.13
C VAL A 114 -37.11 4.29 0.65
N PHE A 115 -36.68 4.99 -0.39
CA PHE A 115 -37.45 6.09 -0.99
C PHE A 115 -38.77 5.58 -1.58
N LEU A 116 -38.72 4.52 -2.40
CA LEU A 116 -39.91 3.87 -2.97
C LEU A 116 -40.84 3.38 -1.86
N ARG A 117 -40.31 2.70 -0.85
CA ARG A 117 -41.12 2.20 0.28
C ARG A 117 -41.82 3.33 1.02
N ARG A 118 -41.17 4.47 1.24
CA ARG A 118 -41.80 5.61 1.92
C ARG A 118 -42.91 6.23 1.10
N GLY A 119 -42.67 6.46 -0.20
CA GLY A 119 -43.73 6.99 -1.07
C GLY A 119 -44.94 6.08 -1.15
N LEU A 120 -44.72 4.77 -1.26
CA LEU A 120 -45.81 3.78 -1.26
C LEU A 120 -46.61 3.75 0.05
N LEU A 121 -46.01 4.08 1.20
CA LEU A 121 -46.72 4.14 2.48
C LEU A 121 -47.48 5.46 2.66
N GLU A 122 -46.90 6.58 2.19
CA GLU A 122 -47.53 7.91 2.27
C GLU A 122 -48.76 8.02 1.33
N GLU A 123 -48.73 7.33 0.19
CA GLU A 123 -49.81 7.32 -0.79
C GLU A 123 -51.02 6.45 -0.40
N VAL A 124 -50.87 5.53 0.56
CA VAL A 124 -51.99 4.73 1.09
C VAL A 124 -52.98 5.60 1.89
N ASP A 125 -52.52 6.75 2.39
CA ASP A 125 -53.30 7.66 3.24
C ASP A 125 -53.85 8.91 2.50
N GLY A 126 -53.61 9.05 1.18
CA GLY A 126 -53.90 10.27 0.40
C GLY A 126 -54.60 10.06 -0.95
N ASP A 127 -55.08 11.16 -1.54
CA ASP A 127 -55.67 11.20 -2.89
C ASP A 127 -54.62 10.89 -3.97
N ALA A 128 -55.07 10.32 -5.09
CA ALA A 128 -54.33 9.82 -6.27
C ALA A 128 -52.76 9.90 -6.24
N PRO A 129 -52.05 8.75 -6.18
CA PRO A 129 -50.58 8.69 -6.11
C PRO A 129 -49.84 9.25 -7.35
N ASP A 130 -48.77 10.04 -7.13
CA ASP A 130 -47.81 10.45 -8.17
C ASP A 130 -46.63 9.47 -8.24
N PHE A 131 -46.93 8.28 -8.76
CA PHE A 131 -45.93 7.23 -8.96
C PHE A 131 -44.76 7.67 -9.85
N ASN A 132 -45.01 8.55 -10.83
CA ASN A 132 -43.96 9.00 -11.76
C ASN A 132 -42.91 9.83 -11.03
N GLY A 133 -43.33 10.79 -10.21
CA GLY A 133 -42.42 11.60 -9.38
C GLY A 133 -41.63 10.76 -8.38
N LEU A 134 -42.30 9.77 -7.76
CA LEU A 134 -41.67 8.84 -6.81
C LEU A 134 -40.57 7.99 -7.47
N VAL A 135 -40.88 7.39 -8.62
CA VAL A 135 -39.94 6.55 -9.39
C VAL A 135 -38.75 7.37 -9.88
N LEU A 136 -38.99 8.55 -10.45
CA LEU A 136 -37.92 9.44 -10.91
C LEU A 136 -36.97 9.85 -9.77
N SER A 137 -37.52 10.14 -8.60
CA SER A 137 -36.71 10.48 -7.42
C SER A 137 -35.88 9.29 -6.92
N ALA A 138 -36.44 8.08 -6.90
CA ALA A 138 -35.72 6.87 -6.54
C ALA A 138 -34.59 6.56 -7.54
N ILE A 139 -34.84 6.74 -8.85
CA ILE A 139 -33.82 6.64 -9.89
C ILE A 139 -32.71 7.67 -9.64
N GLY A 140 -33.07 8.91 -9.30
CA GLY A 140 -32.09 9.95 -8.94
C GLY A 140 -31.17 9.54 -7.79
N VAL A 141 -31.74 8.96 -6.72
CA VAL A 141 -30.96 8.45 -5.57
C VAL A 141 -30.03 7.30 -5.99
N ALA A 142 -30.53 6.35 -6.78
CA ALA A 142 -29.71 5.26 -7.31
C ALA A 142 -28.58 5.77 -8.21
N ALA A 143 -28.87 6.76 -9.07
CA ALA A 143 -27.91 7.36 -10.00
C ALA A 143 -26.75 8.04 -9.24
N VAL A 144 -27.02 8.71 -8.12
CA VAL A 144 -25.97 9.29 -7.26
C VAL A 144 -25.05 8.20 -6.70
N GLY A 145 -25.61 7.09 -6.21
CA GLY A 145 -24.81 5.95 -5.73
C GLY A 145 -23.96 5.30 -6.83
N ILE A 146 -24.53 5.13 -8.02
CA ILE A 146 -23.81 4.60 -9.19
C ILE A 146 -22.67 5.54 -9.60
N ALA A 147 -22.94 6.84 -9.68
CA ALA A 147 -21.91 7.84 -10.01
C ALA A 147 -20.75 7.79 -9.01
N GLY A 148 -21.03 7.72 -7.71
CA GLY A 148 -19.99 7.57 -6.70
C GLY A 148 -19.21 6.27 -6.79
N ALA A 149 -19.87 5.16 -7.10
CA ALA A 149 -19.20 3.88 -7.34
C ALA A 149 -18.26 3.94 -8.55
N ILE A 150 -18.69 4.58 -9.65
CA ILE A 150 -17.86 4.77 -10.86
C ILE A 150 -16.63 5.61 -10.52
N THR A 151 -16.80 6.73 -9.82
CA THR A 151 -15.67 7.59 -9.42
C THR A 151 -14.66 6.82 -8.56
N CYS A 152 -15.11 6.07 -7.55
CA CYS A 152 -14.23 5.24 -6.72
C CYS A 152 -13.50 4.17 -7.56
N ALA A 153 -14.16 3.56 -8.54
CA ALA A 153 -13.55 2.60 -9.45
C ALA A 153 -12.50 3.23 -10.39
N LEU A 154 -12.73 4.47 -10.85
CA LEU A 154 -11.74 5.20 -11.65
C LEU A 154 -10.51 5.57 -10.81
N LEU A 155 -10.71 6.02 -9.57
CA LEU A 155 -9.63 6.29 -8.61
C LEU A 155 -8.83 5.00 -8.31
N HIS A 156 -9.50 3.86 -8.16
CA HIS A 156 -8.84 2.57 -8.02
C HIS A 156 -7.93 2.24 -9.21
N ARG A 157 -8.42 2.43 -10.44
CA ARG A 157 -7.63 2.19 -11.66
C ARG A 157 -6.43 3.13 -11.76
N ALA A 158 -6.60 4.39 -11.38
CA ALA A 158 -5.51 5.36 -11.32
C ALA A 158 -4.45 4.93 -10.29
N ALA A 159 -4.85 4.57 -9.08
CA ALA A 159 -3.95 4.07 -8.03
C ALA A 159 -3.18 2.82 -8.46
N MET A 160 -3.86 1.85 -9.10
CA MET A 160 -3.21 0.62 -9.59
C MET A 160 -2.20 0.89 -10.72
N ARG A 161 -2.48 1.85 -11.60
CA ARG A 161 -1.54 2.24 -12.66
C ARG A 161 -0.28 2.86 -12.07
N GLU A 162 -0.45 3.77 -11.12
CA GLU A 162 0.64 4.44 -10.42
C GLU A 162 1.48 3.43 -9.61
N ALA A 163 0.82 2.56 -8.83
CA ALA A 163 1.49 1.49 -8.09
C ALA A 163 2.33 0.60 -9.01
N LYS A 164 1.78 0.21 -10.17
CA LYS A 164 2.51 -0.59 -11.16
C LYS A 164 3.70 0.14 -11.76
N GLN A 165 3.59 1.45 -11.99
CA GLN A 165 4.69 2.26 -12.49
C GLN A 165 5.80 2.38 -11.44
N ARG A 166 5.44 2.57 -10.16
CA ARG A 166 6.39 2.63 -9.04
C ARG A 166 7.11 1.32 -8.80
N MET A 167 6.39 0.19 -8.86
CA MET A 167 7.00 -1.14 -8.75
C MET A 167 8.06 -1.37 -9.83
N ARG A 168 7.79 -0.97 -11.08
CA ARG A 168 8.79 -1.06 -12.16
C ARG A 168 10.04 -0.23 -11.87
N GLY A 169 9.88 0.97 -11.33
CA GLY A 169 11.03 1.80 -10.93
C GLY A 169 11.84 1.17 -9.79
N ALA A 170 11.18 0.45 -8.88
CA ALA A 170 11.83 -0.30 -7.82
C ALA A 170 12.57 -1.55 -8.35
N ASP A 171 11.95 -2.28 -9.29
CA ASP A 171 12.59 -3.41 -9.98
C ASP A 171 13.84 -2.94 -10.75
N ASP A 172 13.74 -1.86 -11.53
CA ASP A 172 14.85 -1.26 -12.28
C ASP A 172 15.99 -0.80 -11.35
N LEU A 173 15.64 -0.33 -10.14
CA LEU A 173 16.60 0.06 -9.12
C LEU A 173 17.34 -1.15 -8.58
N VAL A 174 16.61 -2.22 -8.24
CA VAL A 174 17.20 -3.46 -7.73
C VAL A 174 18.08 -4.13 -8.78
N GLU A 175 17.62 -4.23 -10.03
CA GLU A 175 18.44 -4.75 -11.14
C GLU A 175 19.74 -3.94 -11.31
N TRP A 176 19.65 -2.61 -11.20
CA TRP A 176 20.83 -1.75 -11.25
C TRP A 176 21.77 -1.97 -10.05
N LEU A 177 21.23 -2.17 -8.85
CA LEU A 177 22.02 -2.46 -7.65
C LEU A 177 22.67 -3.85 -7.70
N GLU A 178 22.01 -4.85 -8.26
CA GLU A 178 22.58 -6.17 -8.48
C GLU A 178 23.70 -6.12 -9.53
N THR A 179 23.50 -5.36 -10.61
CA THR A 179 24.47 -5.27 -11.71
C THR A 179 25.69 -4.41 -11.35
N TYR A 180 25.49 -3.29 -10.64
CA TYR A 180 26.52 -2.27 -10.43
C TYR A 180 26.82 -1.99 -8.95
N GLY A 181 25.89 -2.26 -8.04
CA GLY A 181 26.03 -2.00 -6.61
C GLY A 181 26.82 -3.09 -5.87
N ILE A 182 26.85 -4.32 -6.39
CA ILE A 182 27.64 -5.42 -5.81
C ILE A 182 29.15 -5.13 -5.89
N ASP A 183 29.61 -4.55 -7.00
CA ASP A 183 31.03 -4.22 -7.22
C ASP A 183 31.55 -3.06 -6.35
N VAL A 184 30.68 -2.16 -5.87
CA VAL A 184 31.09 -1.00 -5.06
C VAL A 184 31.38 -1.40 -3.61
N GLY A 185 30.83 -2.52 -3.14
CA GLY A 185 31.11 -3.10 -1.82
C GLY A 185 32.31 -4.06 -1.80
N ALA A 186 32.78 -4.51 -2.97
CA ALA A 186 33.99 -5.31 -3.11
C ALA A 186 35.26 -4.43 -3.13
N GLY A 187 35.29 -3.39 -2.28
CA GLY A 187 36.57 -2.90 -1.80
C GLY A 187 37.32 -4.10 -1.24
N GLU A 188 38.54 -4.32 -1.72
CA GLU A 188 39.50 -5.36 -1.32
C GLU A 188 39.16 -5.85 0.09
N PRO A 189 38.77 -7.14 0.26
CA PRO A 189 38.32 -7.63 1.56
C PRO A 189 39.40 -7.21 2.54
N ALA A 190 39.05 -6.32 3.49
CA ALA A 190 39.95 -5.97 4.57
C ALA A 190 40.45 -7.30 5.09
N GLN A 191 41.74 -7.58 4.84
CA GLN A 191 42.35 -8.85 5.11
C GLN A 191 42.25 -8.98 6.63
N LEU A 192 41.18 -9.63 7.08
CA LEU A 192 40.95 -9.92 8.48
C LEU A 192 42.06 -10.90 8.80
N ASP A 193 43.15 -10.33 9.32
CA ASP A 193 44.31 -11.01 9.83
C ASP A 193 43.84 -11.89 10.98
N TYR A 194 43.38 -13.09 10.62
CA TYR A 194 42.93 -14.15 11.52
C TYR A 194 44.13 -14.87 12.15
N THR A 195 45.24 -14.15 12.44
CA THR A 195 46.40 -14.71 13.15
C THR A 195 46.26 -14.66 14.67
N GLY A 196 45.10 -14.26 15.20
CA GLY A 196 44.78 -14.34 16.61
C GLY A 196 43.79 -15.45 16.93
N ALA A 197 44.20 -16.72 16.84
CA ALA A 197 43.44 -17.81 17.45
C ALA A 197 43.53 -17.69 18.99
N PRO A 198 42.43 -17.50 19.73
CA PRO A 198 42.44 -17.82 21.15
C PRO A 198 42.46 -19.35 21.28
N GLU A 199 43.52 -19.88 21.88
CA GLU A 199 43.56 -21.26 22.37
C GLU A 199 42.33 -21.51 23.25
N ALA A 200 41.39 -22.28 22.73
CA ALA A 200 40.28 -22.80 23.50
C ALA A 200 40.81 -23.94 24.40
N THR A 201 41.19 -23.58 25.61
CA THR A 201 41.23 -24.53 26.73
C THR A 201 39.82 -25.07 26.95
N GLY A 202 39.67 -26.37 26.71
CA GLY A 202 38.42 -27.08 26.92
C GLY A 202 37.99 -27.07 28.39
N ASP A 203 36.70 -26.92 28.60
CA ASP A 203 36.03 -27.48 29.76
C ASP A 203 34.67 -28.05 29.34
N SER A 204 34.29 -29.06 30.09
CA SER A 204 33.47 -30.19 29.70
C SER A 204 32.01 -29.96 30.06
N ALA A 205 31.12 -30.44 29.18
CA ALA A 205 29.85 -31.08 29.48
C ALA A 205 28.88 -30.44 30.49
N GLU A 206 27.68 -30.10 30.01
CA GLU A 206 26.43 -30.60 30.61
C GLU A 206 25.27 -30.60 29.59
N PRO A 207 24.47 -31.69 29.48
CA PRO A 207 23.32 -31.74 28.58
C PRO A 207 22.07 -31.20 29.28
N VAL A 208 21.54 -30.06 28.80
CA VAL A 208 20.25 -29.54 29.27
C VAL A 208 19.12 -30.23 28.52
N ALA A 209 18.29 -30.91 29.30
CA ALA A 209 17.18 -31.74 28.91
C ALA A 209 16.11 -31.00 28.08
N ALA A 210 15.54 -31.74 27.13
CA ALA A 210 14.36 -31.41 26.38
C ALA A 210 13.15 -31.18 27.31
N VAL A 211 12.56 -29.99 27.24
CA VAL A 211 11.21 -29.74 27.77
C VAL A 211 10.24 -29.85 26.61
N ALA A 212 9.61 -31.01 26.52
CA ALA A 212 8.32 -31.16 25.88
C ALA A 212 7.30 -30.35 26.67
N ASN A 213 6.51 -29.51 26.01
CA ASN A 213 5.25 -29.08 26.59
C ASN A 213 4.12 -29.30 25.59
N ALA A 214 3.24 -30.21 26.01
CA ALA A 214 2.00 -30.58 25.37
C ALA A 214 0.99 -29.42 25.46
N GLY A 215 0.02 -29.45 24.55
CA GLY A 215 -0.98 -28.41 24.38
C GLY A 215 -1.90 -28.17 25.56
N VAL A 216 -2.61 -27.05 25.44
CA VAL A 216 -3.86 -26.74 26.15
C VAL A 216 -4.77 -26.04 25.13
N ASP A 217 -5.85 -26.75 24.80
CA ASP A 217 -7.21 -26.36 24.38
C ASP A 217 -7.46 -25.09 23.54
#